data_AF-A0A2B7YMH0-F1
#
_entry.id   AF-A0A2B7YMH0-F1
#
_cell.length_a   1.000
_cell.length_b   1.000
_cell.length_c   1.000
_cell.angle_alpha   90.00
_cell.angle_beta   90.00
_cell.angle_gamma   90.00
#
_symmetry.space_group_name_H-M   'P 1'
#
loop_
_entity.id
_entity.type
_entity.pdbx_description
1 polymer ?
#
loop_
_entity_poly.entity_id
_entity_poly.type
_entity_poly.pdbx_seq_one_letter_code
_entity_poly.pdbx_strand_id
1 'polypeptide(L)'
;MIEFIFTVIILIAAIGGLFTLFEIYILRLFFKIENFKYVKLLKILEVTVIIISCISFISLKIPLIFLSLIYFIILIYDFYKKKIDIKNFIINFIFLFVDFYIMNLAIKITSQKLPYF
;
A
#
# COMPACT_ATOMS: atom_id res chain seq x y z
N MET A 1 17.27 19.72 -11.17
CA MET A 1 16.92 19.09 -9.87
C MET A 1 15.41 18.88 -9.74
N ILE A 2 14.60 19.92 -9.91
CA ILE A 2 13.12 19.83 -9.84
C ILE A 2 12.54 18.91 -10.93
N GLU A 3 12.98 19.04 -12.18
CA GLU A 3 12.51 18.17 -13.28
C GLU A 3 12.83 16.68 -13.06
N PHE A 4 13.98 16.38 -12.46
CA PHE A 4 14.37 15.01 -12.09
C PHE A 4 13.44 14.43 -11.01
N ILE A 5 13.16 15.20 -9.96
CA ILE A 5 12.22 14.81 -8.90
C ILE A 5 10.82 14.59 -9.48
N PHE A 6 10.36 15.46 -10.37
CA PHE A 6 9.06 15.35 -11.01
C PHE A 6 8.95 14.09 -11.89
N THR A 7 10.01 13.78 -12.65
CA THR A 7 10.08 12.57 -13.47
C THR A 7 10.04 11.30 -12.61
N VAL A 8 10.75 11.28 -11.48
CA VAL A 8 10.75 10.15 -10.54
C VAL A 8 9.36 9.95 -9.91
N ILE A 9 8.69 11.03 -9.51
CA ILE A 9 7.32 10.96 -8.96
C ILE A 9 6.34 10.41 -10.00
N ILE A 10 6.41 10.86 -11.25
CA ILE A 10 5.57 10.36 -12.35
C ILE A 10 5.82 8.87 -12.58
N LEU A 11 7.08 8.44 -12.59
CA LEU A 11 7.44 7.04 -12.77
C LEU A 11 6.85 6.15 -11.64
N ILE A 12 7.00 6.59 -10.39
CA ILE A 12 6.45 5.88 -9.23
C ILE A 12 4.91 5.82 -9.30
N ALA A 13 4.27 6.92 -9.69
CA ALA A 13 2.82 6.97 -9.86
C ALA A 13 2.32 6.05 -11.00
N ALA A 14 3.04 6.00 -12.12
CA ALA A 14 2.70 5.13 -13.25
C ALA A 14 2.85 3.64 -12.89
N ILE A 15 3.95 3.28 -12.23
CA ILE A 15 4.19 1.91 -11.76
C ILE A 15 3.15 1.52 -10.70
N GLY A 16 2.93 2.38 -9.71
CA GLY A 16 1.91 2.18 -8.68
C GLY A 16 0.51 2.00 -9.28
N GLY A 17 0.16 2.85 -10.26
CA GLY A 17 -1.09 2.74 -11.00
C GLY A 17 -1.27 1.40 -11.70
N LEU A 18 -0.24 0.89 -12.39
CA LEU A 18 -0.29 -0.44 -13.03
C LEU A 18 -0.49 -1.57 -12.00
N PHE A 19 0.20 -1.51 -10.86
CA PHE A 19 -0.01 -2.48 -9.77
C PHE A 19 -1.44 -2.41 -9.23
N THR A 20 -2.03 -1.22 -9.06
CA THR A 20 -3.43 -1.12 -8.59
C THR A 20 -4.43 -1.75 -9.57
N LEU A 21 -4.23 -1.60 -10.87
CA LEU A 21 -5.09 -2.21 -11.89
C LEU A 21 -5.00 -3.73 -11.83
N PHE A 22 -3.79 -4.26 -11.62
CA PHE A 22 -3.56 -5.70 -11.46
C PHE A 22 -4.22 -6.25 -10.18
N GLU A 23 -4.10 -5.56 -9.06
CA GLU A 23 -4.78 -5.94 -7.81
C GLU A 23 -6.30 -5.97 -7.95
N ILE A 24 -6.88 -4.91 -8.53
CA ILE A 24 -8.33 -4.83 -8.78
C ILE A 24 -8.77 -5.97 -9.70
N TYR A 25 -7.96 -6.29 -10.72
CA TYR A 25 -8.24 -7.40 -11.63
C TYR A 25 -8.24 -8.74 -10.89
N ILE A 26 -7.24 -9.00 -10.04
CA ILE A 26 -7.18 -10.22 -9.21
C ILE A 26 -8.41 -10.32 -8.30
N LEU A 27 -8.76 -9.24 -7.61
CA LEU A 27 -9.89 -9.20 -6.69
C LEU A 27 -11.22 -9.45 -7.38
N ARG A 28 -11.38 -8.92 -8.59
CA ARG A 28 -12.59 -9.10 -9.39
C ARG A 28 -12.69 -10.50 -9.97
N LEU A 29 -11.59 -11.02 -10.52
CA LEU A 29 -11.60 -12.29 -11.27
C LEU A 29 -11.57 -13.51 -10.36
N PHE A 30 -10.74 -13.52 -9.32
CA PHE A 30 -10.58 -14.66 -8.42
C PHE A 30 -11.55 -14.62 -7.24
N PHE A 31 -11.77 -13.44 -6.67
CA PHE A 31 -12.49 -13.32 -5.41
C PHE A 31 -13.94 -12.84 -5.54
N LYS A 32 -14.34 -12.38 -6.73
CA LYS A 32 -15.67 -11.81 -7.02
C LYS A 32 -16.05 -10.68 -6.04
N ILE A 33 -15.08 -9.85 -5.67
CA ILE A 33 -15.34 -8.67 -4.84
C ILE A 33 -15.92 -7.57 -5.72
N GLU A 34 -17.07 -7.04 -5.32
CA GLU A 34 -17.69 -5.89 -5.99
C GLU A 34 -17.25 -4.56 -5.35
N ASN A 35 -16.85 -4.59 -4.07
CA ASN A 35 -16.63 -3.39 -3.28
C ASN A 35 -15.13 -3.13 -3.03
N PHE A 36 -14.55 -2.19 -3.77
CA PHE A 36 -13.11 -1.86 -3.73
C PHE A 36 -12.76 -0.74 -2.72
N LYS A 37 -13.65 -0.43 -1.79
CA LYS A 37 -13.45 0.64 -0.78
C LYS A 37 -12.12 0.50 -0.06
N TYR A 38 -11.79 -0.73 0.36
CA TYR A 38 -10.62 -1.04 1.17
C TYR A 38 -9.31 -1.03 0.36
N VAL A 39 -9.35 -1.38 -0.92
CA VAL A 39 -8.22 -1.23 -1.86
C VAL A 39 -7.89 0.24 -2.08
N LYS A 40 -8.92 1.06 -2.35
CA LYS A 40 -8.74 2.51 -2.49
C LYS A 40 -8.15 3.13 -1.24
N LEU A 41 -8.65 2.75 -0.06
CA LEU A 41 -8.16 3.24 1.21
C LEU A 41 -6.68 2.88 1.42
N LEU A 42 -6.30 1.64 1.12
CA LEU A 42 -4.92 1.17 1.24
C LEU A 42 -3.96 1.92 0.28
N LYS A 43 -4.38 2.25 -0.94
CA LYS A 43 -3.54 3.00 -1.88
C LYS A 43 -3.38 4.48 -1.54
N ILE A 44 -4.41 5.12 -1.01
CA ILE A 44 -4.29 6.48 -0.45
C ILE A 44 -3.28 6.48 0.69
N LEU A 45 -3.31 5.45 1.53
CA LEU A 45 -2.41 5.24 2.65
C LEU A 45 -0.95 5.12 2.16
N GLU A 46 -0.68 4.27 1.17
CA GLU A 46 0.66 4.11 0.57
C GLU A 46 1.23 5.42 0.01
N VAL A 47 0.44 6.16 -0.78
CA VAL A 47 0.88 7.45 -1.35
C VAL A 47 1.16 8.47 -0.24
N THR A 48 0.33 8.48 0.79
CA THR A 48 0.52 9.36 1.96
C THR A 48 1.83 9.05 2.67
N VAL A 49 2.20 7.76 2.83
CA VAL A 49 3.50 7.35 3.39
C VAL A 49 4.66 7.87 2.56
N ILE A 50 4.58 7.73 1.23
CA ILE A 50 5.65 8.17 0.32
C ILE A 50 5.82 9.69 0.44
N ILE A 51 4.73 10.46 0.45
CA ILE A 51 4.78 11.93 0.58
C ILE A 51 5.38 12.34 1.93
N ILE A 52 4.92 11.75 3.03
CA ILE A 52 5.43 12.05 4.38
C ILE A 52 6.92 11.70 4.48
N SER A 53 7.33 10.55 3.94
CA SER A 53 8.74 10.14 3.95
C SER A 53 9.60 11.10 3.12
N CYS A 54 9.12 11.57 1.97
CA CYS A 54 9.80 12.56 1.14
C CYS A 54 9.94 13.92 1.82
N ILE A 55 8.92 14.39 2.55
CA ILE A 55 8.94 15.71 3.22
C ILE A 55 9.77 15.68 4.49
N SER A 56 9.59 14.66 5.33
CA SER A 56 10.21 14.60 6.66
C SER A 56 11.60 13.95 6.66
N PHE A 57 12.09 13.43 5.53
CA PHE A 57 13.32 12.63 5.44
C PHE A 57 13.39 11.48 6.46
N ILE A 58 12.24 11.02 6.94
CA ILE A 58 12.13 9.91 7.88
C ILE A 58 12.14 8.60 7.08
N SER A 59 12.78 7.57 7.66
CA SER A 59 12.80 6.23 7.08
C SER A 59 11.38 5.73 6.82
N LEU A 60 11.13 5.30 5.58
CA LEU A 60 9.84 4.79 5.09
C LEU A 60 9.26 3.66 5.94
N LYS A 61 10.11 2.92 6.68
CA LYS A 61 9.68 1.81 7.55
C LYS A 61 8.72 2.24 8.67
N ILE A 62 9.03 3.33 9.38
CA ILE A 62 8.27 3.72 10.58
C ILE A 62 6.86 4.19 10.21
N PRO A 63 6.69 5.15 9.27
CA PRO A 63 5.36 5.60 8.87
C PRO A 63 4.52 4.48 8.27
N LEU A 64 5.13 3.56 7.51
CA LEU A 64 4.43 2.41 6.92
C LEU A 64 3.80 1.50 7.99
N ILE A 65 4.56 1.18 9.05
CA ILE A 65 4.07 0.33 10.15
C ILE A 65 2.88 1.01 10.85
N PHE A 66 3.02 2.28 11.23
CA PHE A 66 1.95 3.03 11.90
C PHE A 66 0.68 3.11 11.05
N LEU A 67 0.82 3.42 9.76
CA LEU A 67 -0.31 3.53 8.85
C LEU A 67 -0.98 2.15 8.64
N SER A 68 -0.21 1.07 8.49
CA SER A 68 -0.76 -0.29 8.37
C SER A 68 -1.56 -0.72 9.60
N LEU A 69 -1.14 -0.30 10.81
CA LEU A 69 -1.87 -0.55 12.05
C LEU A 69 -3.21 0.20 12.07
N ILE A 70 -3.23 1.46 11.62
CA ILE A 70 -4.48 2.24 11.50
C ILE A 70 -5.44 1.55 10.54
N TYR A 71 -4.95 1.10 9.38
CA TYR A 71 -5.76 0.34 8.43
C TYR A 71 -6.34 -0.93 9.07
N PHE A 72 -5.53 -1.68 9.80
CA PHE A 72 -5.95 -2.91 10.47
C PHE A 72 -7.03 -2.66 11.53
N ILE A 73 -6.89 -1.59 12.32
CA ILE A 73 -7.91 -1.17 13.29
C ILE A 73 -9.23 -0.83 12.59
N ILE A 74 -9.18 -0.09 11.48
CA ILE A 74 -10.38 0.24 10.67
C ILE A 74 -11.04 -1.05 10.16
N LEU A 75 -10.25 -2.02 9.70
CA LEU A 75 -10.75 -3.30 9.20
C LEU A 75 -11.48 -4.09 10.29
N ILE A 76 -10.89 -4.19 11.49
CA ILE A 76 -11.50 -4.83 12.66
C ILE A 76 -12.76 -4.08 13.08
N TYR A 77 -12.73 -2.75 13.09
CA TYR A 77 -13.88 -1.94 13.49
C TYR A 77 -15.07 -2.13 12.54
N ASP A 78 -14.85 -2.07 11.23
CA ASP A 78 -15.92 -2.28 10.24
C ASP A 78 -16.43 -3.74 10.27
N PHE A 79 -15.56 -4.72 10.57
CA PHE A 79 -15.95 -6.12 10.80
C PHE A 79 -16.83 -6.27 12.05
N TYR A 80 -16.46 -5.65 13.17
CA TYR A 80 -17.26 -5.66 14.40
C TYR A 80 -18.64 -5.01 14.20
N LYS A 81 -18.70 -3.93 13.40
CA LYS A 81 -19.98 -3.31 12.99
C LYS A 81 -20.77 -4.12 11.96
N LYS A 82 -20.31 -5.32 11.56
CA LYS A 82 -20.92 -6.17 10.54
C LYS A 82 -21.14 -5.45 9.19
N LYS A 83 -20.32 -4.45 8.89
CA LYS A 83 -20.35 -3.76 7.58
C LYS A 83 -19.64 -4.57 6.49
N ILE A 84 -18.85 -5.56 6.89
CA ILE A 84 -18.08 -6.42 6.00
C ILE A 84 -18.31 -7.89 6.38
N ASP A 85 -18.49 -8.73 5.38
CA ASP A 85 -18.56 -10.19 5.55
C ASP A 85 -17.20 -10.77 5.91
N ILE A 86 -17.20 -11.95 6.56
CA ILE A 86 -15.98 -12.71 6.91
C ILE A 86 -15.11 -12.94 5.67
N LYS A 87 -15.70 -13.29 4.53
CA LYS A 87 -14.96 -13.50 3.27
C LYS A 87 -14.20 -12.23 2.86
N ASN A 88 -14.87 -11.08 2.85
CA ASN A 88 -14.28 -9.81 2.46
C ASN A 88 -13.25 -9.33 3.49
N PHE A 89 -13.47 -9.60 4.78
CA PHE A 89 -12.49 -9.33 5.84
C PHE A 89 -11.19 -10.11 5.60
N ILE A 90 -11.28 -11.43 5.38
CA ILE A 90 -10.11 -12.29 5.15
C ILE A 90 -9.33 -11.83 3.92
N ILE A 91 -10.01 -11.50 2.82
CA ILE A 91 -9.34 -11.08 1.58
C ILE A 91 -8.60 -9.76 1.79
N ASN A 92 -9.24 -8.75 2.39
CA ASN A 92 -8.59 -7.46 2.66
C ASN A 92 -7.43 -7.59 3.68
N PHE A 93 -7.56 -8.50 4.64
CA PHE A 93 -6.48 -8.80 5.59
C PHE A 93 -5.27 -9.47 4.92
N ILE A 94 -5.50 -10.44 4.02
CA ILE A 94 -4.42 -11.05 3.22
C ILE A 94 -3.76 -10.01 2.33
N PHE A 95 -4.55 -9.13 1.69
CA PHE A 95 -4.04 -8.06 0.85
C PHE A 95 -3.10 -7.13 1.61
N LEU A 96 -3.51 -6.66 2.80
CA LEU A 96 -2.66 -5.87 3.69
C LEU A 96 -1.30 -6.55 3.97
N PHE A 97 -1.31 -7.87 4.21
CA PHE A 97 -0.09 -8.64 4.44
C PHE A 97 0.80 -8.75 3.19
N VAL A 98 0.19 -8.98 2.02
CA VAL A 98 0.91 -9.06 0.74
C VAL A 98 1.56 -7.70 0.43
N ASP A 99 0.83 -6.60 0.58
CA ASP A 99 1.36 -5.25 0.35
C ASP A 99 2.51 -4.93 1.31
N PHE A 100 2.36 -5.26 2.61
CA PHE A 100 3.44 -5.10 3.58
C PHE A 100 4.68 -5.93 3.23
N TYR A 101 4.48 -7.17 2.78
CA TYR A 101 5.56 -8.06 2.38
C TYR A 101 6.30 -7.52 1.14
N ILE A 102 5.58 -7.15 0.08
CA ILE A 102 6.16 -6.60 -1.15
C ILE A 102 6.93 -5.32 -0.82
N MET A 103 6.36 -4.42 -0.03
CA MET A 103 7.00 -3.17 0.37
C MET A 103 8.28 -3.41 1.18
N ASN A 104 8.26 -4.31 2.15
CA ASN A 104 9.44 -4.64 2.94
C ASN A 104 10.55 -5.29 2.09
N LEU A 105 10.16 -6.11 1.10
CA LEU A 105 11.08 -6.69 0.12
C LEU A 105 11.70 -5.61 -0.77
N ALA A 106 10.89 -4.66 -1.24
CA ALA A 106 11.35 -3.50 -2.01
C ALA A 106 12.36 -2.65 -1.22
N ILE A 107 12.05 -2.33 0.04
CA ILE A 107 12.95 -1.61 0.96
C ILE A 107 14.26 -2.39 1.18
N LYS A 108 14.18 -3.71 1.31
CA LYS A 108 15.38 -4.55 1.49
C LYS A 108 16.25 -4.55 0.24
N ILE A 109 15.66 -4.64 -0.95
CA ILE A 109 16.38 -4.59 -2.23
C ILE A 109 17.04 -3.22 -2.44
N THR A 110 16.32 -2.12 -2.18
CA THR A 110 16.89 -0.77 -2.30
C THR A 110 17.98 -0.52 -1.26
N SER A 111 17.84 -1.04 -0.04
CA SER A 111 18.87 -0.96 1.00
C SER A 111 20.10 -1.83 0.72
N GLN A 112 19.98 -2.95 -0.01
CA GLN A 112 21.10 -3.84 -0.34
C GLN A 112 21.90 -3.37 -1.57
N LYS A 113 21.32 -2.53 -2.42
CA LYS A 113 21.99 -1.97 -3.61
C LYS A 113 22.77 -0.67 -3.37
N LEU A 114 22.90 -0.19 -2.13
CA LEU A 114 23.86 0.87 -1.78
C LEU A 114 25.11 0.28 -1.10
N PRO A 115 26.12 -0.21 -1.86
CA PRO A 115 27.45 -0.45 -1.33
C PRO A 115 28.33 0.81 -1.26
N TYR A 116 27.90 1.96 -1.79
CA TYR A 116 28.70 3.19 -1.79
C TYR A 116 27.83 4.44 -1.71
N PHE A 117 27.62 4.93 -0.50
CA PHE A 117 27.66 6.35 -0.13
C PHE A 117 28.14 6.44 1.31
#